data_AF-A0A1G3ZP66-F1
#
_entry.id   AF-A0A1G3ZP66-F1
#
_cell.length_a   1.000
_cell.length_b   1.000
_cell.length_c   1.000
_cell.angle_alpha   90.00
_cell.angle_beta   90.00
_cell.angle_gamma   90.00
#
_symmetry.space_group_name_H-M   'P 1'
#
loop_
_entity.id
_entity.type
_entity.pdbx_description
1 polymer ?
#
loop_
_entity_poly.entity_id
_entity_poly.type
_entity_poly.pdbx_seq_one_letter_code
_entity_poly.pdbx_strand_id
1 'polypeptide(L)'
;MGDSSKEARGHRLRQLRALTAPKGGRPLTRAALARKYFINAHTLKNWEVGHASGLTESGAKQMINVYQKEYIDCSIHWLMTGEGPEPKRQRTTPTEGPHPQERIDPLATLEDEINAFKSLQAEGVIFVVKDDAMAPIYLQGDTVAGIRYYAKDLARLIDKDCVVETGDGNTWLRRIQNSTVPGRYNLYAINPSTKIELPAIYSVEILSAAPVIRIWRGKKWQP
;
A
#
# COMPACT_ATOMS: atom_id res chain seq x y z
N MET A 1 31.94 6.77 -11.69
CA MET A 1 32.23 6.40 -10.29
C MET A 1 31.10 6.93 -9.44
N GLY A 2 30.47 6.08 -8.63
CA GLY A 2 29.45 6.51 -7.68
C GLY A 2 30.04 7.39 -6.57
N ASP A 3 29.29 8.40 -6.13
CA ASP A 3 29.67 9.26 -5.00
C ASP A 3 28.67 9.05 -3.84
N SER A 4 29.16 8.51 -2.72
CA SER A 4 28.40 8.21 -1.51
C SER A 4 28.44 9.33 -0.45
N SER A 5 29.03 10.49 -0.78
CA SER A 5 29.06 11.66 0.09
C SER A 5 27.65 12.06 0.54
N LYS A 6 27.55 12.70 1.71
CA LYS A 6 26.27 13.14 2.27
C LYS A 6 25.61 14.22 1.39
N GLU A 7 26.43 15.05 0.74
CA GLU A 7 26.03 16.06 -0.22
C GLU A 7 25.48 15.41 -1.50
N ALA A 8 26.13 14.37 -2.02
CA ALA A 8 25.65 13.64 -3.20
C ALA A 8 24.35 12.89 -2.92
N ARG A 9 24.22 12.27 -1.74
CA ARG A 9 22.95 11.66 -1.28
C ARG A 9 21.83 12.71 -1.18
N GLY A 10 22.12 13.88 -0.61
CA GLY A 10 21.16 14.99 -0.54
C GLY A 10 20.77 15.56 -1.89
N HIS A 11 21.72 15.64 -2.83
CA HIS A 11 21.46 16.03 -4.22
C HIS A 11 20.51 15.04 -4.91
N ARG A 12 20.76 13.74 -4.81
CA ARG A 12 19.89 12.70 -5.37
C ARG A 12 18.49 12.73 -4.75
N LEU A 13 18.38 13.00 -3.45
CA LEU A 13 17.08 13.16 -2.79
C LEU A 13 16.29 14.36 -3.34
N ARG A 14 16.98 15.46 -3.68
CA ARG A 14 16.37 16.62 -4.36
C ARG A 14 15.92 16.30 -5.78
N GLN A 15 16.68 15.50 -6.52
CA GLN A 15 16.29 15.02 -7.86
C GLN A 15 14.99 14.22 -7.79
N LEU A 16 14.85 13.31 -6.83
CA LEU A 16 13.60 12.57 -6.61
C LEU A 16 12.42 13.50 -6.31
N ARG A 17 12.63 14.54 -5.48
CA ARG A 17 11.57 15.52 -5.23
C ARG A 17 11.19 16.29 -6.49
N ALA A 18 12.14 16.69 -7.32
CA ALA A 18 11.86 17.33 -8.60
C ALA A 18 11.01 16.43 -9.52
N LEU A 19 11.24 15.12 -9.46
CA LEU A 19 10.46 14.11 -10.16
C LEU A 19 9.04 13.91 -9.61
N THR A 20 8.57 14.63 -8.59
CA THR A 20 7.14 14.58 -8.19
C THR A 20 6.23 15.48 -9.04
N ALA A 21 6.80 16.38 -9.86
CA ALA A 21 6.04 17.38 -10.63
C ALA A 21 5.35 16.83 -11.89
N PRO A 22 4.01 16.63 -11.98
CA PRO A 22 3.37 16.17 -13.22
C PRO A 22 3.78 17.02 -14.44
N LYS A 23 3.71 16.50 -15.68
CA LYS A 23 4.18 17.25 -16.87
C LYS A 23 3.52 18.65 -16.90
N GLY A 24 4.31 19.72 -16.75
CA GLY A 24 3.85 21.12 -16.67
C GLY A 24 3.46 21.65 -15.28
N GLY A 25 3.51 20.82 -14.24
CA GLY A 25 3.20 21.16 -12.85
C GLY A 25 4.44 21.49 -12.00
N ARG A 26 4.20 21.81 -10.72
CA ARG A 26 5.27 22.09 -9.74
C ARG A 26 5.60 20.83 -8.93
N PRO A 27 6.88 20.62 -8.56
CA PRO A 27 7.24 19.55 -7.64
C PRO A 27 6.61 19.77 -6.26
N LEU A 28 6.38 18.68 -5.54
CA LEU A 28 6.00 18.74 -4.13
C LEU A 28 7.05 19.53 -3.34
N THR A 29 6.55 20.40 -2.47
CA THR A 29 7.39 21.13 -1.52
C THR A 29 7.76 20.21 -0.37
N ARG A 30 8.83 20.55 0.36
CA ARG A 30 9.21 19.83 1.59
C ARG A 30 8.07 19.78 2.60
N ALA A 31 7.33 20.88 2.74
CA ALA A 31 6.17 20.97 3.63
C ALA A 31 5.02 20.04 3.19
N ALA A 32 4.78 19.92 1.87
CA ALA A 32 3.78 19.01 1.35
C ALA A 32 4.15 17.53 1.60
N LEU A 33 5.40 17.15 1.34
CA LEU A 33 5.90 15.79 1.65
C LEU A 33 5.85 15.49 3.15
N ALA A 34 6.31 16.44 3.98
CA ALA A 34 6.29 16.34 5.44
C ALA A 34 4.88 16.07 5.97
N ARG A 35 3.88 16.83 5.48
CA ARG A 35 2.48 16.65 5.86
C ARG A 35 1.88 15.34 5.34
N LYS A 36 2.11 15.01 4.07
CA LYS A 36 1.50 13.84 3.41
C LYS A 36 2.04 12.52 3.97
N TYR A 37 3.31 12.49 4.35
CA TYR A 37 4.01 11.27 4.77
C TYR A 37 4.52 11.30 6.21
N PHE A 38 4.09 12.29 7.01
CA PHE A 38 4.49 12.46 8.42
C PHE A 38 6.02 12.47 8.63
N ILE A 39 6.75 13.04 7.68
CA ILE A 39 8.20 13.25 7.81
C ILE A 39 8.43 14.61 8.46
N ASN A 40 9.36 14.70 9.40
CA ASN A 40 9.76 15.99 9.95
C ASN A 40 10.40 16.87 8.86
N ALA A 41 9.82 18.04 8.60
CA ALA A 41 10.27 18.95 7.53
C ALA A 41 11.71 19.44 7.74
N HIS A 42 12.15 19.59 8.99
CA HIS A 42 13.52 19.95 9.33
C HIS A 42 14.49 18.80 9.03
N THR A 43 14.10 17.56 9.34
CA THR A 43 14.85 16.35 8.99
C THR A 43 15.02 16.20 7.48
N LEU A 44 13.92 16.38 6.71
CA LEU A 44 13.97 16.32 5.24
C LEU A 44 14.89 17.40 4.66
N LYS A 45 14.83 18.62 5.20
CA LYS A 45 15.76 19.70 4.82
C LYS A 45 17.20 19.28 5.07
N ASN A 46 17.52 18.78 6.27
CA ASN A 46 18.87 18.38 6.67
C ASN A 46 19.42 17.26 5.77
N TRP A 47 18.58 16.30 5.39
CA TRP A 47 18.95 15.25 4.43
C TRP A 47 19.26 15.81 3.04
N GLU A 48 18.41 16.70 2.50
CA GLU A 48 18.60 17.27 1.14
C GLU A 48 19.83 18.17 1.01
N VAL A 49 20.24 18.84 2.09
CA VAL A 49 21.44 19.71 2.10
C VAL A 49 22.72 18.97 2.54
N GLY A 50 22.62 17.71 2.97
CA GLY A 50 23.76 16.95 3.48
C GLY A 50 24.27 17.44 4.86
N HIS A 51 23.41 18.05 5.67
CA HIS A 51 23.80 18.55 6.99
C HIS A 51 23.88 17.42 8.03
N ALA A 52 24.74 17.58 9.05
CA ALA A 52 25.06 16.56 10.04
C ALA A 52 25.48 15.22 9.38
N SER A 53 24.81 14.11 9.72
CA SER A 53 25.02 12.78 9.12
C SER A 53 24.39 12.63 7.73
N GLY A 54 23.61 13.62 7.27
CA GLY A 54 22.89 13.57 6.00
C GLY A 54 21.84 12.46 5.96
N LEU A 55 21.48 12.04 4.74
CA LEU A 55 20.53 10.95 4.53
C LEU A 55 21.14 9.62 4.97
N THR A 56 20.61 9.04 6.05
CA THR A 56 20.98 7.70 6.54
C THR A 56 20.35 6.61 5.68
N GLU A 57 20.84 5.37 5.75
CA GLU A 57 20.24 4.25 5.02
C GLU A 57 18.78 3.99 5.43
N SER A 58 18.47 4.11 6.73
CA SER A 58 17.10 4.02 7.25
C SER A 58 16.21 5.15 6.69
N GLY A 59 16.71 6.39 6.69
CA GLY A 59 16.03 7.52 6.05
C GLY A 59 15.85 7.33 4.55
N ALA A 60 16.82 6.74 3.86
CA ALA A 60 16.76 6.45 2.44
C ALA A 60 15.70 5.38 2.12
N LYS A 61 15.62 4.31 2.92
CA LYS A 61 14.54 3.29 2.83
C LYS A 61 13.16 3.94 3.02
N GLN A 62 13.01 4.81 4.01
CA GLN A 62 11.78 5.57 4.22
C GLN A 62 11.44 6.45 3.00
N MET A 63 12.41 7.16 2.44
CA MET A 63 12.20 8.04 1.29
C MET A 63 11.88 7.27 0.00
N ILE A 64 12.46 6.09 -0.21
CA ILE A 64 12.10 5.22 -1.34
C ILE A 64 10.61 4.86 -1.28
N ASN A 65 10.12 4.44 -0.11
CA ASN A 65 8.70 4.13 0.08
C ASN A 65 7.80 5.33 -0.19
N VAL A 66 8.26 6.55 0.11
CA VAL A 66 7.54 7.79 -0.19
C VAL A 66 7.48 8.04 -1.70
N TYR A 67 8.61 7.96 -2.39
CA TYR A 67 8.67 8.24 -3.82
C TYR A 67 7.99 7.17 -4.68
N GLN A 68 7.97 5.91 -4.24
CA GLN A 68 7.16 4.87 -4.84
C GLN A 68 5.65 5.20 -4.78
N LYS A 69 5.18 5.78 -3.68
CA LYS A 69 3.79 6.27 -3.55
C LYS A 69 3.50 7.50 -4.42
N GLU A 70 4.54 8.16 -4.93
CA GLU A 70 4.45 9.23 -5.94
C GLU A 70 4.77 8.69 -7.35
N TYR A 71 4.71 7.36 -7.55
CA TYR A 71 4.97 6.67 -8.82
C TYR A 71 6.36 6.93 -9.41
N ILE A 72 7.36 7.11 -8.54
CA ILE A 72 8.77 7.25 -8.90
C ILE A 72 9.53 6.02 -8.42
N ASP A 73 10.09 5.28 -9.38
CA ASP A 73 10.97 4.15 -9.08
C ASP A 73 12.37 4.67 -8.77
N CYS A 74 12.91 4.30 -7.61
CA CYS A 74 14.31 4.57 -7.26
C CYS A 74 14.87 3.46 -6.39
N SER A 75 16.10 3.01 -6.69
CA SER A 75 16.77 2.00 -5.87
C SER A 75 17.54 2.64 -4.71
N ILE A 76 17.69 1.88 -3.62
CA ILE A 76 18.54 2.29 -2.50
C ILE A 76 19.99 2.49 -2.93
N HIS A 77 20.46 1.65 -3.83
CA HIS A 77 21.82 1.71 -4.36
C HIS A 77 22.03 3.03 -5.13
N TRP A 78 21.10 3.38 -6.03
CA TRP A 78 21.18 4.65 -6.74
C TRP A 78 21.10 5.84 -5.78
N LEU A 79 20.17 5.83 -4.81
CA LEU A 79 20.03 6.93 -3.87
C LEU A 79 21.27 7.10 -2.97
N MET A 80 21.88 5.99 -2.53
CA MET A 80 22.99 6.01 -1.59
C MET A 80 24.35 6.19 -2.24
N THR A 81 24.60 5.57 -3.42
CA THR A 81 25.92 5.55 -4.08
C THR A 81 25.90 6.21 -5.46
N GLY A 82 24.73 6.44 -6.06
CA GLY A 82 24.61 6.92 -7.43
C GLY A 82 24.78 5.83 -8.49
N GLU A 83 24.87 4.56 -8.08
CA GLU A 83 25.08 3.43 -8.99
C GLU A 83 23.76 2.67 -9.21
N GLY A 84 23.50 2.29 -10.46
CA GLY A 84 22.27 1.62 -10.88
C GLY A 84 21.37 2.54 -11.72
N PRO A 85 20.13 2.09 -12.04
CA PRO A 85 19.24 2.84 -12.92
C PRO A 85 18.81 4.16 -12.29
N GLU A 86 18.81 5.22 -13.10
CA GLU A 86 18.29 6.53 -12.71
C GLU A 86 16.80 6.46 -12.37
N PRO A 87 16.33 7.33 -11.46
CA PRO A 87 14.94 7.32 -11.06
C PRO A 87 14.05 7.78 -12.20
N LYS A 88 12.95 7.07 -12.39
CA LYS A 88 12.01 7.33 -13.47
C LYS A 88 10.60 7.32 -12.93
N ARG A 89 9.75 8.14 -13.53
CA ARG A 89 8.31 7.99 -13.32
C ARG A 89 7.81 6.75 -14.01
N GLN A 90 6.98 5.99 -13.31
CA GLN A 90 6.19 4.94 -13.92
C GLN A 90 5.27 5.57 -14.98
N ARG A 91 5.23 4.98 -16.17
CA ARG A 91 4.30 5.42 -17.22
C ARG A 91 2.90 5.05 -16.75
N THR A 92 2.04 6.05 -16.57
CA THR A 92 0.63 5.86 -16.27
C THR A 92 -0.07 5.34 -17.52
N THR A 93 -0.07 4.02 -17.74
CA THR A 93 -1.27 3.37 -18.26
C THR A 93 -2.25 3.27 -17.09
N PRO A 94 -3.55 3.55 -17.28
CA PRO A 94 -4.55 3.33 -16.24
C PRO A 94 -4.70 1.81 -16.02
N THR A 95 -3.82 1.26 -15.20
CA THR A 95 -3.90 -0.12 -14.70
C THR A 95 -3.30 -0.09 -13.31
N GLU A 96 -4.20 -0.12 -12.33
CA GLU A 96 -4.08 -0.65 -10.97
C GLU A 96 -2.88 -0.19 -10.10
N GLY A 97 -3.17 0.06 -8.81
CA GLY A 97 -2.25 0.64 -7.84
C GLY A 97 -0.94 -0.15 -7.62
N PRO A 98 0.01 0.43 -6.86
CA PRO A 98 1.37 -0.10 -6.76
C PRO A 98 1.39 -1.46 -6.06
N HIS A 99 1.51 -2.52 -6.84
CA HIS A 99 2.14 -3.75 -6.40
C HIS A 99 3.62 -3.45 -6.14
N PRO A 100 4.18 -3.73 -4.96
CA PRO A 100 5.60 -3.96 -4.87
C PRO A 100 5.91 -5.14 -5.79
N GLN A 101 6.78 -4.93 -6.76
CA GLN A 101 7.47 -6.01 -7.44
C GLN A 101 8.39 -6.67 -6.42
N GLU A 102 7.82 -7.51 -5.57
CA GLU A 102 8.57 -8.59 -4.93
C GLU A 102 9.08 -9.46 -6.07
N ARG A 103 10.38 -9.75 -6.02
CA ARG A 103 11.00 -10.70 -6.94
C ARG A 103 10.25 -12.01 -6.74
N ILE A 104 9.47 -12.43 -7.72
CA ILE A 104 8.87 -13.76 -7.74
C ILE A 104 10.06 -14.71 -7.84
N ASP A 105 10.41 -15.33 -6.72
CA ASP A 105 11.28 -16.49 -6.75
C ASP A 105 10.50 -17.57 -7.52
N PRO A 106 10.99 -18.06 -8.68
CA PRO A 106 10.25 -19.00 -9.51
C PRO A 106 9.88 -20.32 -8.78
N LEU A 107 10.46 -20.57 -7.60
CA LEU A 107 10.15 -21.71 -6.73
C LEU A 107 9.28 -21.39 -5.50
N ALA A 108 9.00 -20.11 -5.18
CA ALA A 108 8.20 -19.80 -4.00
C ALA A 108 6.76 -20.29 -4.18
N THR A 109 6.29 -21.08 -3.22
CA THR A 109 4.90 -21.53 -3.18
C THR A 109 4.01 -20.45 -2.57
N LEU A 110 2.69 -20.56 -2.78
CA LEU A 110 1.71 -19.69 -2.11
C LEU A 110 1.88 -19.72 -0.58
N GLU A 111 2.20 -20.89 -0.03
CA GLU A 111 2.41 -21.06 1.41
C GLU A 111 3.65 -20.30 1.88
N ASP A 112 4.73 -20.29 1.10
CA ASP A 112 5.95 -19.52 1.39
C ASP A 112 5.65 -18.01 1.42
N GLU A 113 4.89 -17.51 0.44
CA GLU A 113 4.53 -16.10 0.36
C GLU A 113 3.59 -15.69 1.51
N ILE A 114 2.64 -16.54 1.88
CA ILE A 114 1.77 -16.32 3.04
C ILE A 114 2.58 -16.29 4.34
N ASN A 115 3.51 -17.23 4.51
CA ASN A 115 4.36 -17.31 5.69
C ASN A 115 5.31 -16.10 5.77
N ALA A 116 5.88 -15.68 4.65
CA ALA A 116 6.67 -14.46 4.56
C ALA A 116 5.83 -13.25 4.97
N PHE A 117 4.60 -13.10 4.45
CA PHE A 117 3.71 -12.01 4.84
C PHE A 117 3.43 -12.00 6.35
N LYS A 118 3.05 -13.14 6.91
CA LYS A 118 2.75 -13.28 8.36
C LYS A 118 3.96 -12.96 9.23
N SER A 119 5.15 -13.40 8.84
CA SER A 119 6.38 -13.13 9.61
C SER A 119 6.78 -11.64 9.59
N LEU A 120 6.45 -10.92 8.52
CA LEU A 120 6.76 -9.50 8.38
C LEU A 120 5.69 -8.58 9.00
N GLN A 121 4.45 -9.05 9.10
CA GLN A 121 3.30 -8.24 9.52
C GLN A 121 2.60 -8.87 10.72
N ALA A 122 2.91 -8.39 11.93
CA ALA A 122 2.30 -8.88 13.18
C ALA A 122 0.76 -8.81 13.18
N GLU A 123 0.20 -7.75 12.56
CA GLU A 123 -1.25 -7.54 12.40
C GLU A 123 -1.77 -8.01 11.03
N GLY A 124 -1.03 -8.91 10.37
CA GLY A 124 -1.36 -9.45 9.06
C GLY A 124 -2.60 -10.35 9.11
N VAL A 125 -3.56 -10.09 8.22
CA VAL A 125 -4.75 -10.92 8.03
C VAL A 125 -4.69 -11.58 6.66
N ILE A 126 -4.97 -12.88 6.62
CA ILE A 126 -5.14 -13.66 5.39
C ILE A 126 -6.59 -14.11 5.31
N PHE A 127 -7.20 -14.00 4.13
CA PHE A 127 -8.57 -14.44 3.88
C PHE A 127 -8.69 -15.09 2.50
N VAL A 128 -9.36 -16.24 2.44
CA VAL A 128 -9.66 -16.92 1.16
C VAL A 128 -11.06 -16.51 0.71
N VAL A 129 -11.19 -16.01 -0.51
CA VAL A 129 -12.45 -15.58 -1.11
C VAL A 129 -13.31 -16.80 -1.42
N LYS A 130 -14.49 -16.87 -0.82
CA LYS A 130 -15.39 -18.04 -0.89
C LYS A 130 -16.58 -17.85 -1.82
N ASP A 131 -16.94 -16.61 -2.15
CA ASP A 131 -18.12 -16.23 -2.93
C ASP A 131 -17.76 -15.27 -4.08
N ASP A 132 -18.75 -14.87 -4.86
CA ASP A 132 -18.60 -13.95 -5.99
C ASP A 132 -18.96 -12.49 -5.64
N ALA A 133 -19.22 -12.18 -4.37
CA ALA A 133 -19.73 -10.87 -3.95
C ALA A 133 -18.79 -9.71 -4.28
N MET A 134 -17.50 -10.03 -4.41
CA MET A 134 -16.43 -9.07 -4.66
C MET A 134 -15.80 -9.22 -6.05
N ALA A 135 -16.44 -9.99 -6.93
CA ALA A 135 -16.08 -10.06 -8.34
C ALA A 135 -16.37 -8.73 -9.06
N PRO A 136 -15.70 -8.41 -10.18
CA PRO A 136 -14.64 -9.20 -10.84
C PRO A 136 -13.24 -8.99 -10.22
N ILE A 137 -13.11 -8.09 -9.24
CA ILE A 137 -11.81 -7.71 -8.68
C ILE A 137 -11.22 -8.83 -7.83
N TYR A 138 -12.05 -9.47 -7.01
CA TYR A 138 -11.69 -10.57 -6.12
C TYR A 138 -12.51 -11.80 -6.52
N LEU A 139 -11.83 -12.83 -7.01
CA LEU A 139 -12.47 -14.03 -7.53
C LEU A 139 -12.54 -15.11 -6.46
N GLN A 140 -13.55 -15.95 -6.53
CA GLN A 140 -13.64 -17.13 -5.69
C GLN A 140 -12.37 -17.99 -5.84
N GLY A 141 -11.79 -18.39 -4.71
CA GLY A 141 -10.51 -19.10 -4.64
C GLY A 141 -9.27 -18.21 -4.54
N ASP A 142 -9.40 -16.90 -4.74
CA ASP A 142 -8.30 -15.97 -4.45
C ASP A 142 -7.98 -15.96 -2.95
N THR A 143 -6.71 -15.77 -2.62
CA THR A 143 -6.28 -15.44 -1.26
C THR A 143 -5.95 -13.96 -1.21
N VAL A 144 -6.52 -13.23 -0.26
CA VAL A 144 -6.24 -11.81 -0.04
C VAL A 144 -5.57 -11.61 1.30
N ALA A 145 -4.78 -10.53 1.40
CA ALA A 145 -4.21 -10.12 2.67
C ALA A 145 -4.22 -8.61 2.88
N GLY A 146 -4.24 -8.25 4.16
CA GLY A 146 -4.29 -6.89 4.67
C GLY A 146 -3.60 -6.76 6.02
N ILE A 147 -3.44 -5.53 6.48
CA ILE A 147 -2.96 -5.22 7.84
C ILE A 147 -4.14 -4.68 8.63
N ARG A 148 -4.37 -5.23 9.82
CA ARG A 148 -5.54 -4.94 10.64
C ARG A 148 -5.52 -3.52 11.24
N TYR A 149 -6.68 -2.89 11.25
CA TYR A 149 -6.98 -1.64 11.94
C TYR A 149 -8.15 -1.86 12.89
N TYR A 150 -8.20 -1.05 13.95
CA TYR A 150 -9.18 -1.17 15.03
C TYR A 150 -9.80 0.19 15.36
N ALA A 151 -11.01 0.15 15.93
CA ALA A 151 -11.69 1.29 16.55
C ALA A 151 -11.58 2.61 15.76
N LYS A 152 -10.88 3.60 16.32
CA LYS A 152 -10.76 4.97 15.77
C LYS A 152 -10.12 5.04 14.37
N ASP A 153 -9.35 4.04 13.97
CA ASP A 153 -8.73 4.03 12.65
C ASP A 153 -9.64 3.47 11.55
N LEU A 154 -10.77 2.84 11.91
CA LEU A 154 -11.72 2.27 10.94
C LEU A 154 -12.34 3.33 10.02
N ALA A 155 -12.50 4.57 10.51
CA ALA A 155 -12.97 5.69 9.68
C ALA A 155 -12.04 5.98 8.47
N ARG A 156 -10.77 5.54 8.52
CA ARG A 156 -9.82 5.69 7.41
C ARG A 156 -9.99 4.62 6.34
N LEU A 157 -10.88 3.66 6.56
CA LEU A 157 -11.16 2.53 5.68
C LEU A 157 -12.49 2.67 4.93
N ILE A 158 -13.20 3.78 5.11
CA ILE A 158 -14.35 4.13 4.26
C ILE A 158 -13.92 4.11 2.79
N ASP A 159 -14.79 3.55 1.95
CA ASP A 159 -14.61 3.31 0.52
C ASP A 159 -13.54 2.27 0.16
N LYS A 160 -12.93 1.59 1.13
CA LYS A 160 -11.95 0.53 0.87
C LYS A 160 -12.57 -0.86 0.94
N ASP A 161 -12.01 -1.75 0.13
CA ASP A 161 -12.31 -3.17 0.17
C ASP A 161 -11.46 -3.81 1.26
N CYS A 162 -12.13 -4.40 2.26
CA CYS A 162 -11.51 -4.86 3.48
C CYS A 162 -11.94 -6.28 3.82
N VAL A 163 -11.02 -7.03 4.43
CA VAL A 163 -11.38 -8.17 5.27
C VAL A 163 -11.86 -7.59 6.59
N VAL A 164 -13.13 -7.81 6.93
CA VAL A 164 -13.84 -7.21 8.06
C VAL A 164 -14.26 -8.29 9.02
N GLU A 165 -13.89 -8.15 10.28
CA GLU A 165 -14.40 -8.95 11.39
C GLU A 165 -15.47 -8.17 12.14
N THR A 166 -16.68 -8.75 12.22
CA THR A 166 -17.86 -8.12 12.79
C THR A 166 -18.13 -8.61 14.21
N GLY A 167 -18.87 -7.82 15.00
CA GLY A 167 -19.15 -8.11 16.42
C GLY A 167 -19.91 -9.42 16.69
N ASP A 168 -20.56 -9.96 15.66
CA ASP A 168 -21.24 -11.27 15.67
C ASP A 168 -20.30 -12.45 15.39
N GLY A 169 -18.99 -12.20 15.25
CA GLY A 169 -17.97 -13.22 15.00
C GLY A 169 -17.79 -13.60 13.53
N ASN A 170 -18.53 -12.98 12.61
CA ASN A 170 -18.38 -13.24 11.19
C ASN A 170 -17.18 -12.50 10.58
N THR A 171 -16.60 -13.07 9.52
CA THR A 171 -15.53 -12.43 8.74
C THR A 171 -15.94 -12.33 7.28
N TRP A 172 -15.88 -11.13 6.71
CA TRP A 172 -16.35 -10.81 5.37
C TRP A 172 -15.25 -10.13 4.55
N LEU A 173 -15.22 -10.36 3.24
CA LEU A 173 -14.53 -9.45 2.31
C LEU A 173 -15.58 -8.52 1.70
N ARG A 174 -15.62 -7.24 2.11
CA ARG A 174 -16.63 -6.26 1.67
C ARG A 174 -16.05 -4.86 1.63
N ARG A 175 -16.70 -3.97 0.86
CA ARG A 175 -16.43 -2.54 0.89
C ARG A 175 -17.05 -1.90 2.11
N ILE A 176 -16.26 -1.13 2.86
CA ILE A 176 -16.76 -0.40 4.04
C ILE A 176 -17.35 0.95 3.60
N GLN A 177 -18.51 1.27 4.16
CA GLN A 177 -19.23 2.53 3.97
C GLN A 177 -19.69 3.09 5.31
N ASN A 178 -19.95 4.40 5.36
CA ASN A 178 -20.54 5.03 6.53
C ASN A 178 -21.96 4.48 6.79
N SER A 179 -22.30 4.26 8.05
CA SER A 179 -23.68 4.08 8.49
C SER A 179 -24.27 5.40 8.97
N THR A 180 -25.60 5.48 8.95
CA THR A 180 -26.36 6.53 9.64
C THR A 180 -26.40 6.32 11.15
N VAL A 181 -26.09 5.12 11.64
CA VAL A 181 -26.00 4.81 13.07
C VAL A 181 -24.59 5.14 13.58
N PRO A 182 -24.45 5.99 14.61
CA PRO A 182 -23.14 6.36 15.16
C PRO A 182 -22.32 5.14 15.61
N GLY A 183 -21.05 5.10 15.21
CA GLY A 183 -20.13 4.01 15.56
C GLY A 183 -20.37 2.69 14.81
N ARG A 184 -21.28 2.66 13.84
CA ARG A 184 -21.56 1.50 12.99
C ARG A 184 -21.17 1.79 11.54
N TYR A 185 -21.04 0.72 10.77
CA TYR A 185 -20.64 0.76 9.36
C TYR A 185 -21.57 -0.09 8.50
N ASN A 186 -21.59 0.21 7.21
CA ASN A 186 -22.27 -0.62 6.22
C ASN A 186 -21.21 -1.38 5.40
N LEU A 187 -21.51 -2.63 5.06
CA LEU A 187 -20.65 -3.51 4.27
C LEU A 187 -21.34 -3.84 2.96
N TYR A 188 -20.67 -3.62 1.83
CA TYR A 188 -21.24 -3.84 0.51
C TYR A 188 -20.41 -4.81 -0.32
N ALA A 189 -21.10 -5.69 -1.03
CA ALA A 189 -20.62 -6.39 -2.20
C ALA A 189 -20.36 -5.36 -3.31
N ILE A 190 -19.29 -5.54 -4.09
CA ILE A 190 -19.00 -4.70 -5.26
C ILE A 190 -19.48 -5.33 -6.56
N ASN A 191 -19.82 -6.63 -6.55
CA ASN A 191 -20.42 -7.31 -7.68
C ASN A 191 -21.93 -7.01 -7.73
N PRO A 192 -22.43 -6.20 -8.69
CA PRO A 192 -23.85 -5.91 -8.79
C PRO A 192 -24.68 -7.13 -9.26
N SER A 193 -24.03 -8.14 -9.83
CA SER A 193 -24.66 -9.34 -10.39
C SER A 193 -24.58 -10.53 -9.43
N THR A 194 -24.08 -10.34 -8.21
CA THR A 194 -23.97 -11.43 -7.24
C THR A 194 -25.34 -11.98 -6.86
N LYS A 195 -25.40 -13.29 -6.62
CA LYS A 195 -26.62 -13.99 -6.19
C LYS A 195 -26.62 -14.34 -4.70
N ILE A 196 -25.66 -13.82 -3.93
CA ILE A 196 -25.63 -14.05 -2.49
C ILE A 196 -26.84 -13.41 -1.83
N GLU A 197 -27.28 -14.00 -0.72
CA GLU A 197 -28.47 -13.53 0.01
C GLU A 197 -28.28 -12.15 0.65
N LEU A 198 -27.03 -11.79 1.04
CA LEU A 198 -26.71 -10.54 1.73
C LEU A 198 -25.67 -9.71 0.95
N PRO A 199 -26.04 -9.05 -0.16
CA PRO A 199 -25.15 -8.16 -0.90
C PRO A 199 -24.78 -6.90 -0.11
N ALA A 200 -25.64 -6.46 0.80
CA ALA A 200 -25.40 -5.34 1.69
C ALA A 200 -25.76 -5.72 3.13
N ILE A 201 -24.88 -5.39 4.07
CA ILE A 201 -25.07 -5.60 5.50
C ILE A 201 -24.99 -4.25 6.18
N TYR A 202 -26.06 -3.86 6.86
CA TYR A 202 -26.21 -2.49 7.38
C TYR A 202 -25.95 -2.40 8.88
N SER A 203 -25.44 -1.24 9.31
CA SER A 203 -25.30 -0.86 10.72
C SER A 203 -24.58 -1.90 11.57
N VAL A 204 -23.50 -2.44 11.01
CA VAL A 204 -22.68 -3.48 11.62
C VAL A 204 -21.63 -2.87 12.53
N GLU A 205 -21.35 -3.54 13.64
CA GLU A 205 -20.17 -3.26 14.44
C GLU A 205 -18.98 -4.00 13.87
N ILE A 206 -17.94 -3.24 13.56
CA ILE A 206 -16.68 -3.77 13.06
C ILE A 206 -15.71 -3.81 14.24
N LEU A 207 -15.28 -5.01 14.61
CA LEU A 207 -14.23 -5.21 15.63
C LEU A 207 -12.86 -4.85 15.05
N SER A 208 -12.63 -5.28 13.80
CA SER A 208 -11.41 -4.94 13.07
C SER A 208 -11.63 -5.01 11.56
N ALA A 209 -10.81 -4.28 10.82
CA ALA A 209 -10.79 -4.39 9.37
C ALA A 209 -9.38 -4.24 8.81
N ALA A 210 -9.08 -5.00 7.77
CA ALA A 210 -7.82 -4.97 7.07
C ALA A 210 -8.06 -4.64 5.59
N PRO A 211 -7.67 -3.44 5.09
CA PRO A 211 -7.76 -3.15 3.67
C PRO A 211 -6.90 -4.13 2.89
N VAL A 212 -7.42 -4.60 1.75
CA VAL A 212 -6.68 -5.53 0.90
C VAL A 212 -5.48 -4.82 0.27
N ILE A 213 -4.28 -5.34 0.52
CA ILE A 213 -3.00 -4.83 -0.02
C ILE A 213 -2.23 -5.89 -0.83
N ARG A 214 -2.69 -7.14 -0.78
CA ARG A 214 -2.14 -8.29 -1.52
C ARG A 214 -3.28 -9.18 -1.98
N ILE A 215 -3.14 -9.73 -3.18
CA ILE A 215 -4.03 -10.72 -3.78
C ILE A 215 -3.15 -11.77 -4.43
N TRP A 216 -3.30 -13.02 -4.00
CA TRP A 216 -2.80 -14.19 -4.69
C TRP A 216 -3.95 -14.82 -5.44
N ARG A 217 -3.82 -14.91 -6.76
CA ARG A 217 -4.88 -15.48 -7.58
C ARG A 217 -4.91 -16.98 -7.39
N GLY A 218 -6.10 -17.52 -7.10
CA GLY A 218 -6.29 -18.97 -7.09
C GLY A 218 -5.87 -19.54 -8.44
N LYS A 219 -5.13 -20.65 -8.46
CA LYS A 219 -4.83 -21.34 -9.74
C LYS A 219 -6.16 -21.60 -10.42
N LYS A 220 -6.33 -21.10 -11.66
CA LYS A 220 -7.47 -21.49 -12.49
C LYS A 220 -7.46 -23.00 -12.60
N TRP A 221 -8.49 -23.65 -12.09
CA TRP A 221 -8.82 -25.00 -12.54
C TRP A 221 -9.18 -24.87 -14.01
N GLN A 222 -8.27 -25.28 -14.89
CA GLN A 222 -8.61 -25.53 -16.29
C GLN A 222 -9.09 -26.98 -16.35
N PRO A 223 -10.28 -27.25 -16.91
CA PRO A 223 -10.76 -28.61 -17.14
C PRO A 223 -9.82 -29.40 -18.05
#